data_AF-A0A5N6XQU9-F1
#
_entry.id   AF-A0A5N6XQU9-F1
#
_cell.length_a   1.000
_cell.length_b   1.000
_cell.length_c   1.000
_cell.angle_alpha   90.00
_cell.angle_beta   90.00
_cell.angle_gamma   90.00
#
_symmetry.space_group_name_H-M   'P 1'
#
loop_
_entity.id
_entity.type
_entity.pdbx_description
1 polymer ?
#
loop_
_entity_poly.entity_id
_entity_poly.type
_entity_poly.pdbx_seq_one_letter_code
_entity_poly.pdbx_strand_id
1 'polypeptide(L)'
;MQNWYKHVNWWGVVLTTLVPLYACVQAIWIPLQWKTAVLSVVYYFVTGLGITAGYHRLWSHTSYRASNCLKILLALGGAGAGEGSIRWWARNHRAHHRYTDTNLDPYSVNKGLLYSHMGWLIMKQNPKRIGRVDISDLNEDPIVVWQHQNYLPIVIFMALLFPTLLSGLSWGDWAGGFIYTGILRMAFVHQATFCVNSMAHWLGDQPFDASKSSRDHFLTALLALGEGYHNFHHEFPSDYRNATKWYQYDPTKWVIRMWEYLGLAYDVRRFHPEEVQKRRLQQKHTMLAEEASKLDWGIPPSRLPVLEWEEYVEQAEKGGRCLIAIAGIVHDVTDFSKSHPGGLLMLRSVVGKDATAAFNGGVYSHSRVAHNLLATMRVASVRGGCEVEIWKKHQHNEEEETSPMCQ
;
A
#
# COMPACT_ATOMS: atom_id res chain seq x y z
N MET A 1 -8.52 36.24 -3.05
CA MET A 1 -9.33 35.49 -4.03
C MET A 1 -9.39 36.11 -5.44
N GLN A 2 -9.08 37.40 -5.68
CA GLN A 2 -9.27 38.05 -6.99
C GLN A 2 -8.47 37.50 -8.19
N ASN A 3 -7.46 36.65 -7.98
CA ASN A 3 -6.60 36.10 -9.05
C ASN A 3 -6.72 34.57 -9.23
N TRP A 4 -7.76 33.93 -8.67
CA TRP A 4 -7.93 32.47 -8.68
C TRP A 4 -7.81 31.85 -10.09
N TYR A 5 -8.38 32.51 -11.10
CA TYR A 5 -8.35 32.06 -12.50
C TYR A 5 -6.94 31.96 -13.09
N LYS A 6 -5.97 32.71 -12.54
CA LYS A 6 -4.56 32.63 -12.95
C LYS A 6 -3.89 31.33 -12.49
N HIS A 7 -4.43 30.71 -11.44
CA HIS A 7 -3.96 29.46 -10.86
C HIS A 7 -4.66 28.21 -11.45
N VAL A 8 -5.65 28.41 -12.33
CA VAL A 8 -6.35 27.31 -13.01
C VAL A 8 -5.64 26.95 -14.31
N ASN A 9 -5.42 25.66 -14.51
CA ASN A 9 -5.02 25.07 -15.77
C ASN A 9 -6.27 24.77 -16.61
N TRP A 10 -6.66 25.74 -17.43
CA TRP A 10 -7.87 25.65 -18.27
C TRP A 10 -7.85 24.49 -19.25
N TRP A 11 -6.67 24.06 -19.73
CA TRP A 11 -6.56 22.84 -20.54
C TRP A 11 -6.96 21.58 -19.76
N GLY A 12 -6.51 21.47 -18.51
CA GLY A 12 -6.93 20.40 -17.61
C GLY A 12 -8.45 20.40 -17.40
N VAL A 13 -9.05 21.58 -17.18
CA VAL A 13 -10.51 21.72 -17.02
C VAL A 13 -11.26 21.29 -18.28
N VAL A 14 -10.82 21.73 -19.46
CA VAL A 14 -11.46 21.36 -20.73
C VAL A 14 -11.44 19.84 -20.91
N LEU A 15 -10.27 19.21 -20.76
CA LEU A 15 -10.09 17.79 -21.05
C LEU A 15 -10.74 16.87 -20.00
N THR A 16 -10.68 17.23 -18.71
CA THR A 16 -11.16 16.37 -17.63
C THR A 16 -12.59 16.66 -17.18
N THR A 17 -13.15 17.83 -17.52
CA THR A 17 -14.51 18.23 -17.11
C THR A 17 -15.40 18.59 -18.29
N LEU A 18 -15.04 19.58 -19.10
CA LEU A 18 -15.97 20.13 -20.10
C LEU A 18 -16.23 19.17 -21.28
N VAL A 19 -15.20 18.51 -21.79
CA VAL A 19 -15.33 17.53 -22.89
C VAL A 19 -16.15 16.31 -22.45
N PRO A 20 -15.91 15.67 -21.28
CA PRO A 20 -16.79 14.63 -20.76
C PRO A 20 -18.23 15.11 -20.54
N LEU A 21 -18.43 16.30 -19.95
CA LEU A 21 -19.76 16.86 -19.73
C LEU A 21 -20.52 17.07 -21.04
N TYR A 22 -19.85 17.60 -22.07
CA TYR A 22 -20.41 17.72 -23.41
C TYR A 22 -20.88 16.36 -23.93
N ALA A 23 -20.06 15.31 -23.81
CA ALA A 23 -20.44 13.98 -24.28
C ALA A 23 -21.60 13.36 -23.48
N CYS A 24 -21.68 13.59 -22.16
CA CYS A 24 -22.83 13.19 -21.35
C CYS A 24 -24.13 13.87 -21.81
N VAL A 25 -24.04 15.17 -22.14
CA VAL A 25 -25.19 15.92 -22.67
C VAL A 25 -25.57 15.41 -24.06
N GLN A 26 -24.59 15.15 -24.94
CA GLN A 26 -24.86 14.58 -26.27
C GLN A 26 -25.46 13.17 -26.23
N ALA A 27 -25.11 12.36 -25.23
CA ALA A 27 -25.67 11.01 -25.04
C ALA A 27 -27.20 11.00 -24.80
N ILE A 28 -27.81 12.14 -24.46
CA ILE A 28 -29.27 12.29 -24.35
C ILE A 28 -29.95 12.11 -25.72
N TRP A 29 -29.30 12.56 -26.80
CA TRP A 29 -29.87 12.54 -28.15
C TRP A 29 -29.23 11.50 -29.07
N ILE A 30 -28.04 10.99 -28.75
CA ILE A 30 -27.34 9.98 -29.54
C ILE A 30 -27.51 8.62 -28.84
N PRO A 31 -28.40 7.74 -29.31
CA PRO A 31 -28.65 6.46 -28.65
C PRO A 31 -27.42 5.55 -28.73
N LEU A 32 -27.12 4.84 -27.64
CA LEU A 32 -26.04 3.86 -27.60
C LEU A 32 -26.43 2.60 -28.38
N GLN A 33 -25.78 2.37 -29.52
CA GLN A 33 -25.89 1.10 -30.22
C GLN A 33 -25.10 0.00 -29.51
N TRP A 34 -25.63 -1.23 -29.53
CA TRP A 34 -24.98 -2.38 -28.88
C TRP A 34 -23.55 -2.63 -29.39
N LYS A 35 -23.31 -2.55 -30.71
CA LYS A 35 -21.97 -2.75 -31.30
C LYS A 35 -20.97 -1.70 -30.80
N THR A 36 -21.41 -0.45 -30.71
CA THR A 36 -20.63 0.68 -30.18
C THR A 36 -20.39 0.55 -28.68
N ALA A 37 -21.35 0.01 -27.92
CA ALA A 37 -21.16 -0.30 -26.51
C ALA A 37 -20.05 -1.35 -26.31
N VAL A 38 -20.11 -2.45 -27.05
CA VAL A 38 -19.08 -3.50 -27.03
C VAL A 38 -17.72 -2.94 -27.44
N LEU A 39 -17.65 -2.14 -28.51
CA LEU A 39 -16.41 -1.50 -28.92
C LEU A 39 -15.87 -0.58 -27.82
N SER A 40 -16.72 0.19 -27.14
CA SER A 40 -16.30 1.08 -26.04
C SER A 40 -15.67 0.30 -24.89
N VAL A 41 -16.23 -0.86 -24.53
CA VAL A 41 -15.67 -1.72 -23.47
C VAL A 41 -14.35 -2.34 -23.92
N VAL A 42 -14.28 -2.91 -25.13
CA VAL A 42 -13.03 -3.49 -25.66
C VAL A 42 -11.93 -2.42 -25.74
N TYR A 43 -12.29 -1.23 -26.25
CA TYR A 43 -11.33 -0.14 -26.42
C TYR A 43 -10.90 0.48 -25.09
N TYR A 44 -11.77 0.46 -24.07
CA TYR A 44 -11.38 0.75 -22.68
C TYR A 44 -10.24 -0.16 -22.22
N PHE A 45 -10.35 -1.48 -22.41
CA PHE A 45 -9.26 -2.40 -22.05
C PHE A 45 -7.99 -2.17 -22.88
N VAL A 46 -8.11 -1.91 -24.18
CA VAL A 46 -6.94 -1.62 -25.04
C VAL A 46 -6.20 -0.38 -24.55
N THR A 47 -6.90 0.73 -24.30
CA THR A 47 -6.26 1.96 -23.85
C THR A 47 -5.79 1.88 -22.40
N GLY A 48 -6.53 1.17 -21.53
CA GLY A 48 -6.13 0.90 -20.15
C GLY A 48 -4.90 0.00 -20.06
N LEU A 49 -4.74 -1.00 -20.93
CA LEU A 49 -3.49 -1.79 -21.05
C LEU A 49 -2.33 -0.92 -21.57
N GLY A 50 -2.60 0.04 -22.46
CA GLY A 50 -1.60 1.03 -22.87
C GLY A 50 -1.02 1.83 -21.69
N ILE A 51 -1.86 2.17 -20.70
CA ILE A 51 -1.42 2.81 -19.45
C ILE A 51 -0.74 1.80 -18.53
N THR A 52 -1.44 0.73 -18.14
CA THR A 52 -0.98 -0.20 -17.08
C THR A 52 0.19 -1.08 -17.52
N ALA A 53 0.09 -1.76 -18.67
CA ALA A 53 1.19 -2.56 -19.18
C ALA A 53 2.28 -1.69 -19.81
N GLY A 54 1.91 -0.61 -20.49
CA GLY A 54 2.85 0.29 -21.17
C GLY A 54 3.44 1.33 -20.22
N TYR A 55 2.73 2.46 -20.08
CA TYR A 55 3.26 3.66 -19.40
C TYR A 55 3.79 3.35 -18.01
N HIS A 56 3.06 2.53 -17.27
CA HIS A 56 3.33 2.16 -15.90
C HIS A 56 4.42 1.08 -15.79
N ARG A 57 4.10 -0.18 -16.09
CA ARG A 57 5.00 -1.32 -15.81
C ARG A 57 6.22 -1.37 -16.74
N LEU A 58 6.06 -1.04 -18.03
CA LEU A 58 7.16 -1.08 -19.00
C LEU A 58 8.06 0.16 -18.88
N TRP A 59 7.52 1.36 -19.04
CA TRP A 59 8.33 2.57 -19.13
C TRP A 59 8.59 3.26 -17.79
N SER A 60 7.69 3.20 -16.82
CA SER A 60 7.97 3.84 -15.52
C SER A 60 8.83 2.98 -14.62
N HIS A 61 8.54 1.68 -14.56
CA HIS A 61 9.13 0.75 -13.59
C HIS A 61 10.11 -0.26 -14.18
N THR A 62 10.21 -0.36 -15.51
CA THR A 62 11.11 -1.30 -16.19
C THR A 62 10.92 -2.76 -15.74
N SER A 63 9.69 -3.12 -15.39
CA SER A 63 9.33 -4.43 -14.83
C SER A 63 9.40 -5.55 -15.87
N TYR A 64 9.50 -5.22 -17.15
CA TYR A 64 9.77 -6.15 -18.24
C TYR A 64 10.35 -5.41 -19.45
N ARG A 65 10.80 -6.14 -20.46
CA ARG A 65 11.15 -5.63 -21.79
C ARG A 65 10.16 -6.15 -22.83
N ALA A 66 10.02 -5.41 -23.92
CA ALA A 66 9.05 -5.71 -24.97
C ALA A 66 9.67 -5.54 -26.35
N SER A 67 9.20 -6.36 -27.30
CA SER A 67 9.48 -6.18 -28.73
C SER A 67 9.02 -4.80 -29.22
N ASN A 68 9.65 -4.28 -30.27
CA ASN A 68 9.28 -2.97 -30.83
C ASN A 68 7.82 -2.93 -31.31
N CYS A 69 7.29 -4.04 -31.83
CA CYS A 69 5.88 -4.13 -32.21
C CYS A 69 4.96 -3.91 -31.00
N LEU A 70 5.20 -4.64 -29.90
CA LEU A 70 4.42 -4.49 -28.67
C LEU A 70 4.57 -3.07 -28.08
N LYS A 71 5.79 -2.50 -28.09
CA LYS A 71 6.02 -1.12 -27.66
C LYS A 71 5.20 -0.11 -28.45
N ILE A 72 5.14 -0.23 -29.78
CA ILE A 72 4.34 0.67 -30.62
C ILE A 72 2.85 0.52 -30.32
N LEU A 73 2.34 -0.71 -30.17
CA LEU A 73 0.94 -0.96 -29.83
C LEU A 73 0.57 -0.35 -28.47
N LEU A 74 1.43 -0.52 -27.46
CA LEU A 74 1.24 0.07 -26.13
C LEU A 74 1.34 1.61 -26.17
N ALA A 75 2.24 2.16 -26.98
CA ALA A 75 2.40 3.61 -27.16
C ALA A 75 1.15 4.25 -27.80
N LEU A 76 0.59 3.61 -28.81
CA LEU A 76 -0.65 4.03 -29.48
C LEU A 76 -1.87 3.88 -28.56
N GLY A 77 -1.99 2.72 -27.90
CA GLY A 77 -3.08 2.46 -26.95
C GLY A 77 -3.06 3.42 -25.76
N GLY A 78 -1.88 3.66 -25.17
CA GLY A 78 -1.70 4.60 -24.07
C GLY A 78 -1.96 6.05 -24.49
N ALA A 79 -1.56 6.45 -25.70
CA ALA A 79 -1.94 7.76 -26.23
C ALA A 79 -3.47 7.87 -26.41
N GLY A 80 -4.15 6.79 -26.80
CA GLY A 80 -5.61 6.75 -26.88
C GLY A 80 -6.33 6.94 -25.54
N ALA A 81 -5.63 6.79 -24.41
CA ALA A 81 -6.17 7.09 -23.07
C ALA A 81 -6.18 8.59 -22.74
N GLY A 82 -5.36 9.42 -23.42
CA GLY A 82 -5.40 10.87 -23.25
C GLY A 82 -4.59 11.45 -22.07
N GLU A 83 -3.80 10.64 -21.36
CA GLU A 83 -3.15 11.02 -20.09
C GLU A 83 -1.75 11.66 -20.23
N GLY A 84 -1.40 12.15 -21.42
CA GLY A 84 -0.10 12.72 -21.74
C GLY A 84 0.82 11.72 -22.46
N SER A 85 1.95 12.22 -22.94
CA SER A 85 2.97 11.38 -23.59
C SER A 85 3.59 10.39 -22.58
N ILE A 86 4.11 9.26 -23.07
CA ILE A 86 4.83 8.27 -22.25
C ILE A 86 5.88 8.96 -21.37
N ARG A 87 6.69 9.82 -22.00
CA ARG A 87 7.77 10.57 -21.35
C ARG A 87 7.27 11.40 -20.17
N TRP A 88 6.20 12.16 -20.37
CA TRP A 88 5.64 13.03 -19.33
C TRP A 88 4.98 12.21 -18.22
N TRP A 89 4.20 11.19 -18.57
CA TRP A 89 3.49 10.34 -17.61
C TRP A 89 4.50 9.60 -16.73
N ALA A 90 5.46 8.90 -17.34
CA ALA A 90 6.45 8.10 -16.62
C ALA A 90 7.35 8.95 -15.72
N ARG A 91 7.75 10.16 -16.17
CA ARG A 91 8.48 11.11 -15.32
C ARG A 91 7.68 11.48 -14.07
N ASN A 92 6.40 11.83 -14.21
CA ASN A 92 5.56 12.18 -13.07
C ASN A 92 5.35 10.98 -12.15
N HIS A 93 5.13 9.80 -12.71
CA HIS A 93 4.90 8.58 -11.95
C HIS A 93 6.14 8.15 -11.14
N ARG A 94 7.34 8.21 -11.75
CA ARG A 94 8.61 8.02 -11.02
C ARG A 94 8.78 9.03 -9.90
N ALA A 95 8.42 10.30 -10.13
CA ALA A 95 8.49 11.32 -9.09
C ALA A 95 7.50 11.03 -7.95
N HIS A 96 6.30 10.55 -8.27
CA HIS A 96 5.32 10.11 -7.28
C HIS A 96 5.84 8.97 -6.41
N HIS A 97 6.46 7.92 -6.97
CA HIS A 97 7.06 6.84 -6.18
C HIS A 97 8.22 7.31 -5.29
N ARG A 98 9.10 8.15 -5.83
CA ARG A 98 10.28 8.62 -5.09
C ARG A 98 9.91 9.55 -3.94
N TYR A 99 8.83 10.31 -4.10
CA TYR A 99 8.47 11.41 -3.21
C TYR A 99 7.05 11.28 -2.65
N THR A 100 6.51 10.06 -2.60
CA THR A 100 5.15 9.76 -2.15
C THR A 100 4.86 10.45 -0.82
N ASP A 101 3.66 11.03 -0.70
CA ASP A 101 3.21 11.74 0.51
C ASP A 101 4.03 12.98 0.88
N THR A 102 4.89 13.48 -0.01
CA THR A 102 5.59 14.75 0.20
C THR A 102 5.05 15.87 -0.70
N ASN A 103 5.47 17.10 -0.44
CA ASN A 103 5.16 18.24 -1.31
C ASN A 103 5.77 18.15 -2.72
N LEU A 104 6.75 17.25 -2.92
CA LEU A 104 7.43 17.02 -4.19
C LEU A 104 6.67 16.03 -5.09
N ASP A 105 5.68 15.30 -4.55
CA ASP A 105 4.79 14.44 -5.30
C ASP A 105 3.83 15.28 -6.18
N PRO A 106 3.80 15.05 -7.51
CA PRO A 106 2.94 15.78 -8.43
C PRO A 106 1.44 15.68 -8.08
N TYR A 107 0.97 14.59 -7.50
CA TYR A 107 -0.46 14.40 -7.20
C TYR A 107 -0.68 13.91 -5.77
N SER A 108 0.16 14.40 -4.85
CA SER A 108 0.13 14.11 -3.40
C SER A 108 -1.27 14.12 -2.79
N VAL A 109 -1.63 13.00 -2.13
CA VAL A 109 -2.89 12.86 -1.37
C VAL A 109 -2.97 13.82 -0.17
N ASN A 110 -1.84 14.29 0.36
CA ASN A 110 -1.79 15.25 1.47
C ASN A 110 -2.39 16.62 1.11
N LYS A 111 -2.58 16.92 -0.18
CA LYS A 111 -3.30 18.11 -0.65
C LYS A 111 -4.82 17.91 -0.72
N GLY A 112 -5.31 16.72 -0.34
CA GLY A 112 -6.72 16.35 -0.30
C GLY A 112 -7.12 15.35 -1.39
N LEU A 113 -8.22 14.63 -1.13
CA LEU A 113 -8.74 13.58 -2.02
C LEU A 113 -9.11 14.13 -3.41
N LEU A 114 -9.77 15.29 -3.48
CA LEU A 114 -10.14 15.89 -4.76
C LEU A 114 -8.92 16.39 -5.54
N TYR A 115 -7.88 16.86 -4.83
CA TYR A 115 -6.63 17.28 -5.47
C TYR A 115 -5.91 16.11 -6.12
N SER A 116 -5.70 15.02 -5.36
CA SER A 116 -5.04 13.80 -5.86
C SER A 116 -5.83 13.12 -6.97
N HIS A 117 -7.16 13.19 -6.93
CA HIS A 117 -8.01 12.63 -7.98
C HIS A 117 -7.85 13.42 -9.30
N MET A 118 -8.19 14.70 -9.32
CA MET A 118 -8.15 15.50 -10.55
C MET A 118 -7.69 16.95 -10.39
N GLY A 119 -7.65 17.47 -9.15
CA GLY A 119 -7.25 18.85 -8.91
C GLY A 119 -5.80 19.14 -9.33
N TRP A 120 -4.93 18.15 -9.32
CA TRP A 120 -3.55 18.26 -9.79
C TRP A 120 -3.43 18.58 -11.30
N LEU A 121 -4.43 18.19 -12.11
CA LEU A 121 -4.56 18.54 -13.53
C LEU A 121 -5.25 19.89 -13.74
N ILE A 122 -6.22 20.22 -12.87
CA ILE A 122 -7.03 21.44 -12.94
C ILE A 122 -6.27 22.66 -12.41
N MET A 123 -5.34 22.48 -11.48
CA MET A 123 -4.55 23.56 -10.90
C MET A 123 -3.18 23.64 -11.57
N LYS A 124 -2.71 24.87 -11.85
CA LYS A 124 -1.36 25.08 -12.37
C LYS A 124 -0.33 24.64 -11.34
N GLN A 125 0.48 23.66 -11.72
CA GLN A 125 1.60 23.22 -10.91
C GLN A 125 2.83 24.07 -11.17
N ASN A 126 3.65 24.29 -10.14
CA ASN A 126 4.97 24.86 -10.32
C ASN A 126 5.97 23.73 -10.62
N PRO A 127 6.52 23.62 -11.85
CA PRO A 127 7.41 22.52 -12.22
C PRO A 127 8.67 22.44 -11.34
N LYS A 128 9.13 23.57 -10.78
CA LYS A 128 10.28 23.62 -9.87
C LYS A 128 10.03 22.95 -8.52
N ARG A 129 8.75 22.73 -8.17
CA ARG A 129 8.35 22.07 -6.92
C ARG A 129 8.11 20.57 -7.10
N ILE A 130 8.08 20.05 -8.33
CA ILE A 130 7.94 18.62 -8.55
C ILE A 130 9.32 17.97 -8.40
N GLY A 131 9.37 16.83 -7.71
CA GLY A 131 10.60 16.09 -7.47
C GLY A 131 11.35 15.71 -8.76
N ARG A 132 12.68 15.65 -8.67
CA ARG A 132 13.55 15.28 -9.80
C ARG A 132 13.76 13.78 -9.84
N VAL A 133 13.68 13.22 -11.05
CA VAL A 133 13.91 11.80 -11.34
C VAL A 133 14.70 11.66 -12.61
N ASP A 134 15.44 10.56 -12.72
CA ASP A 134 16.12 10.21 -13.95
C ASP A 134 15.12 9.70 -15.00
N ILE A 135 15.32 10.16 -16.23
CA ILE A 135 14.53 9.85 -17.43
C ILE A 135 15.44 9.71 -18.66
N SER A 136 16.73 9.44 -18.45
CA SER A 136 17.74 9.18 -19.47
C SER A 136 17.29 8.06 -20.41
N ASP A 137 16.88 6.92 -19.84
CA ASP A 137 16.32 5.77 -20.56
C ASP A 137 15.11 6.14 -21.44
N LEU A 138 14.22 7.01 -20.95
CA LEU A 138 13.06 7.50 -21.72
C LEU A 138 13.45 8.43 -22.87
N ASN A 139 14.61 9.11 -22.78
CA ASN A 139 15.15 9.91 -23.88
C ASN A 139 15.87 9.06 -24.93
N GLU A 140 16.37 7.89 -24.53
CA GLU A 140 17.12 6.99 -25.40
C GLU A 140 16.20 6.03 -26.17
N ASP A 141 14.98 5.75 -25.69
CA ASP A 141 14.00 4.93 -26.41
C ASP A 141 13.37 5.70 -27.59
N PRO A 142 13.64 5.31 -28.85
CA PRO A 142 13.14 6.04 -30.02
C PRO A 142 11.62 6.06 -30.14
N ILE A 143 10.92 5.03 -29.63
CA ILE A 143 9.45 4.95 -29.67
C ILE A 143 8.86 5.98 -28.69
N VAL A 144 9.47 6.12 -27.51
CA VAL A 144 9.07 7.12 -26.52
C VAL A 144 9.29 8.54 -27.06
N VAL A 145 10.44 8.79 -27.69
CA VAL A 145 10.74 10.09 -28.30
C VAL A 145 9.79 10.42 -29.44
N TRP A 146 9.57 9.46 -30.37
CA TRP A 146 8.61 9.62 -31.46
C TRP A 146 7.21 9.93 -30.95
N GLN A 147 6.73 9.16 -29.97
CA GLN A 147 5.41 9.35 -29.39
C GLN A 147 5.27 10.70 -28.69
N HIS A 148 6.31 11.15 -27.98
CA HIS A 148 6.32 12.45 -27.31
C HIS A 148 6.27 13.61 -28.31
N GLN A 149 7.08 13.55 -29.37
CA GLN A 149 7.13 14.59 -30.41
C GLN A 149 5.84 14.67 -31.22
N ASN A 150 5.16 13.53 -31.41
CA ASN A 150 3.92 13.43 -32.19
C ASN A 150 2.68 13.23 -31.30
N TYR A 151 2.76 13.59 -30.01
CA TYR A 151 1.72 13.19 -29.06
C TYR A 151 0.34 13.72 -29.44
N LEU A 152 0.23 15.00 -29.83
CA LEU A 152 -1.04 15.64 -30.17
C LEU A 152 -1.76 14.97 -31.36
N PRO A 153 -1.13 14.75 -32.53
CA PRO A 153 -1.79 14.04 -33.61
C PRO A 153 -2.12 12.58 -33.24
N ILE A 154 -1.25 11.90 -32.48
CA ILE A 154 -1.51 10.50 -32.06
C ILE A 154 -2.72 10.43 -31.12
N VAL A 155 -2.83 11.31 -30.10
CA VAL A 155 -3.97 11.29 -29.18
C VAL A 155 -5.27 11.66 -29.89
N ILE A 156 -5.28 12.65 -30.78
CA ILE A 156 -6.49 13.00 -31.55
C ILE A 156 -6.93 11.81 -32.39
N PHE A 157 -5.99 11.14 -33.06
CA PHE A 157 -6.30 9.97 -33.88
C PHE A 157 -6.77 8.80 -33.02
N MET A 158 -5.96 8.34 -32.06
CA MET A 158 -6.25 7.14 -31.28
C MET A 158 -7.41 7.33 -30.31
N ALA A 159 -7.57 8.50 -29.68
CA ALA A 159 -8.64 8.70 -28.72
C ALA A 159 -9.99 8.99 -29.40
N LEU A 160 -10.00 9.71 -30.54
CA LEU A 160 -11.24 10.21 -31.15
C LEU A 160 -11.48 9.68 -32.57
N LEU A 161 -10.56 9.89 -33.51
CA LEU A 161 -10.82 9.60 -34.93
C LEU A 161 -10.90 8.09 -35.20
N PHE A 162 -9.97 7.30 -34.67
CA PHE A 162 -9.94 5.85 -34.86
C PHE A 162 -11.25 5.16 -34.44
N PRO A 163 -11.76 5.33 -33.20
CA PRO A 163 -13.02 4.70 -32.81
C PRO A 163 -14.24 5.22 -33.58
N THR A 164 -14.22 6.49 -33.98
CA THR A 164 -15.26 7.12 -34.81
C THR A 164 -15.29 6.50 -36.21
N LEU A 165 -14.13 6.41 -36.86
CA LEU A 165 -13.96 5.81 -38.18
C LEU A 165 -14.32 4.32 -38.14
N LEU A 166 -13.88 3.60 -37.11
CA LEU A 166 -14.18 2.17 -36.98
C LEU A 166 -15.69 1.93 -36.87
N SER A 167 -16.39 2.68 -36.01
CA SER A 167 -17.85 2.54 -35.84
C SER A 167 -18.63 2.99 -37.07
N GLY A 168 -18.23 4.13 -37.64
CA GLY A 168 -18.85 4.73 -38.82
C GLY A 168 -18.70 3.89 -40.08
N LEU A 169 -17.50 3.40 -40.37
CA LEU A 169 -17.23 2.58 -41.55
C LEU A 169 -17.77 1.14 -41.40
N SER A 170 -17.84 0.60 -40.18
CA SER A 170 -18.24 -0.80 -39.97
C SER A 170 -19.76 -0.99 -39.85
N TRP A 171 -20.46 -0.09 -39.14
CA TRP A 171 -21.90 -0.21 -38.94
C TRP A 171 -22.65 1.14 -38.98
N GLY A 172 -22.04 2.19 -39.50
CA GLY A 172 -22.70 3.48 -39.75
C GLY A 172 -22.85 4.39 -38.53
N ASP A 173 -22.31 4.02 -37.37
CA ASP A 173 -22.50 4.77 -36.12
C ASP A 173 -21.37 5.78 -35.86
N TRP A 174 -21.30 6.81 -36.69
CA TRP A 174 -20.29 7.88 -36.59
C TRP A 174 -20.41 8.65 -35.27
N ALA A 175 -21.63 9.07 -34.93
CA ALA A 175 -21.91 9.87 -33.73
C ALA A 175 -21.68 9.05 -32.46
N GLY A 176 -22.14 7.80 -32.41
CA GLY A 176 -21.92 6.93 -31.27
C GLY A 176 -20.44 6.56 -31.10
N GLY A 177 -19.71 6.30 -32.19
CA GLY A 177 -18.26 6.07 -32.14
C GLY A 177 -17.48 7.25 -31.55
N PHE A 178 -17.85 8.49 -31.91
CA PHE A 178 -17.22 9.69 -31.38
C PHE A 178 -17.58 9.95 -29.90
N ILE A 179 -18.86 9.85 -29.55
CA ILE A 179 -19.34 10.18 -28.20
C ILE A 179 -19.00 9.07 -27.19
N TYR A 180 -19.38 7.82 -27.48
CA TYR A 180 -19.24 6.72 -26.52
C TYR A 180 -17.83 6.13 -26.54
N THR A 181 -17.36 5.66 -27.69
CA THR A 181 -16.05 4.99 -27.80
C THR A 181 -14.89 5.99 -27.79
N GLY A 182 -15.13 7.21 -28.29
CA GLY A 182 -14.18 8.31 -28.24
C GLY A 182 -14.13 8.97 -26.86
N ILE A 183 -15.07 9.88 -26.60
CA ILE A 183 -15.02 10.79 -25.45
C ILE A 183 -15.36 10.10 -24.13
N LEU A 184 -16.52 9.44 -24.01
CA LEU A 184 -16.98 8.90 -22.72
C LEU A 184 -16.07 7.76 -22.23
N ARG A 185 -15.62 6.89 -23.14
CA ARG A 185 -14.64 5.85 -22.83
C ARG A 185 -13.32 6.45 -22.34
N MET A 186 -12.80 7.48 -23.01
CA MET A 186 -11.60 8.20 -22.55
C MET A 186 -11.81 8.83 -21.16
N ALA A 187 -12.97 9.47 -20.94
CA ALA A 187 -13.32 10.03 -19.64
C ALA A 187 -13.38 8.94 -18.54
N PHE A 188 -13.92 7.77 -18.85
CA PHE A 188 -13.98 6.66 -17.91
C PHE A 188 -12.59 6.11 -17.58
N VAL A 189 -11.69 6.00 -18.56
CA VAL A 189 -10.28 5.65 -18.33
C VAL A 189 -9.62 6.68 -17.40
N HIS A 190 -9.82 7.98 -17.64
CA HIS A 190 -9.30 9.02 -16.75
C HIS A 190 -9.77 8.82 -15.30
N GLN A 191 -11.08 8.65 -15.07
CA GLN A 191 -11.62 8.48 -13.72
C GLN A 191 -11.07 7.20 -13.04
N ALA A 192 -10.95 6.10 -13.79
CA ALA A 192 -10.34 4.87 -13.32
C ALA A 192 -8.88 5.09 -12.88
N THR A 193 -8.05 5.72 -13.72
CA THR A 193 -6.65 6.01 -13.39
C THR A 193 -6.54 6.99 -12.22
N PHE A 194 -7.40 8.01 -12.17
CA PHE A 194 -7.41 9.00 -11.10
C PHE A 194 -7.81 8.40 -9.75
N CYS A 195 -8.63 7.35 -9.73
CA CYS A 195 -8.91 6.58 -8.52
C CYS A 195 -7.66 5.90 -7.95
N VAL A 196 -6.65 5.58 -8.76
CA VAL A 196 -5.38 5.03 -8.26
C VAL A 196 -4.63 6.11 -7.46
N ASN A 197 -4.57 7.33 -7.97
CA ASN A 197 -3.92 8.46 -7.28
C ASN A 197 -4.65 8.90 -6.00
N SER A 198 -5.98 8.72 -5.95
CA SER A 198 -6.80 9.17 -4.82
C SER A 198 -7.29 8.03 -3.93
N MET A 199 -8.18 7.19 -4.44
CA MET A 199 -8.86 6.14 -3.68
C MET A 199 -7.87 5.06 -3.21
N ALA A 200 -6.85 4.71 -3.99
CA ALA A 200 -5.81 3.78 -3.56
C ALA A 200 -4.84 4.38 -2.52
N HIS A 201 -5.00 5.65 -2.16
CA HIS A 201 -4.31 6.30 -1.05
C HIS A 201 -5.24 6.60 0.13
N TRP A 202 -6.49 6.14 0.08
CA TRP A 202 -7.52 6.47 1.09
C TRP A 202 -8.31 5.26 1.58
N LEU A 203 -8.65 4.33 0.68
CA LEU A 203 -9.41 3.12 0.98
C LEU A 203 -8.54 1.87 0.85
N GLY A 204 -8.80 0.88 1.71
CA GLY A 204 -8.17 -0.44 1.65
C GLY A 204 -7.16 -0.69 2.76
N ASP A 205 -6.43 -1.79 2.60
CA ASP A 205 -5.51 -2.33 3.61
C ASP A 205 -4.06 -1.95 3.30
N GLN A 206 -3.19 -2.05 4.31
CA GLN A 206 -1.74 -1.78 4.17
C GLN A 206 -0.92 -3.02 4.57
N PRO A 207 -1.00 -4.12 3.80
CA PRO A 207 -0.38 -5.38 4.18
C PRO A 207 1.15 -5.40 4.06
N PHE A 208 1.76 -4.38 3.44
CA PHE A 208 3.21 -4.31 3.20
C PHE A 208 3.87 -3.12 3.88
N ASP A 209 3.30 -1.93 3.84
CA ASP A 209 3.87 -0.75 4.49
C ASP A 209 2.77 0.24 4.91
N ALA A 210 2.62 0.50 6.20
CA ALA A 210 1.66 1.48 6.72
C ALA A 210 2.27 2.87 6.96
N SER A 211 3.57 3.07 6.69
CA SER A 211 4.22 4.38 6.86
C SER A 211 3.83 5.41 5.79
N LYS A 212 3.38 4.92 4.63
CA LYS A 212 2.85 5.71 3.50
C LYS A 212 1.34 5.55 3.40
N SER A 213 0.69 6.34 2.56
CA SER A 213 -0.77 6.33 2.39
C SER A 213 -1.31 5.29 1.42
N SER A 214 -0.44 4.65 0.62
CA SER A 214 -0.84 3.65 -0.39
C SER A 214 -1.53 2.43 0.25
N ARG A 215 -2.57 1.94 -0.41
CA ARG A 215 -3.48 0.89 0.08
C ARG A 215 -3.86 -0.10 -1.01
N ASP A 216 -4.08 -1.34 -0.59
CA ASP A 216 -4.62 -2.41 -1.43
C ASP A 216 -6.16 -2.40 -1.33
N HIS A 217 -6.85 -2.16 -2.45
CA HIS A 217 -8.31 -2.12 -2.50
C HIS A 217 -8.86 -2.78 -3.77
N PHE A 218 -9.69 -3.81 -3.58
CA PHE A 218 -10.21 -4.64 -4.68
C PHE A 218 -11.07 -3.86 -5.68
N LEU A 219 -11.97 -2.97 -5.24
CA LEU A 219 -12.80 -2.21 -6.19
C LEU A 219 -11.96 -1.23 -7.02
N THR A 220 -10.92 -0.65 -6.42
CA THR A 220 -9.96 0.17 -7.17
C THR A 220 -9.22 -0.68 -8.20
N ALA A 221 -8.85 -1.92 -7.84
CA ALA A 221 -8.22 -2.85 -8.77
C ALA A 221 -9.17 -3.25 -9.91
N LEU A 222 -10.46 -3.45 -9.63
CA LEU A 222 -11.47 -3.75 -10.65
C LEU A 222 -11.58 -2.62 -11.67
N LEU A 223 -11.71 -1.38 -11.18
CA LEU A 223 -11.86 -0.19 -12.02
C LEU A 223 -10.58 0.21 -12.76
N ALA A 224 -9.40 -0.12 -12.23
CA ALA A 224 -8.11 0.28 -12.80
C ALA A 224 -7.28 -0.92 -13.28
N LEU A 225 -7.92 -1.99 -13.75
CA LEU A 225 -7.23 -3.13 -14.39
C LEU A 225 -6.10 -3.79 -13.56
N GLY A 226 -6.27 -3.86 -12.24
CA GLY A 226 -5.31 -4.44 -11.30
C GLY A 226 -4.50 -3.42 -10.51
N GLU A 227 -4.57 -2.14 -10.86
CA GLU A 227 -3.72 -1.10 -10.27
C GLU A 227 -4.08 -0.72 -8.82
N GLY A 228 -5.19 -1.24 -8.30
CA GLY A 228 -5.64 -0.97 -6.92
C GLY A 228 -4.94 -1.76 -5.82
N TYR A 229 -4.07 -2.71 -6.14
CA TYR A 229 -3.15 -3.32 -5.15
C TYR A 229 -1.93 -2.40 -4.96
N HIS A 230 -2.20 -1.19 -4.49
CA HIS A 230 -1.28 -0.07 -4.57
C HIS A 230 -0.24 -0.10 -3.43
N ASN A 231 -0.56 -0.69 -2.29
CA ASN A 231 0.40 -0.87 -1.20
C ASN A 231 1.50 -1.87 -1.60
N PHE A 232 1.12 -2.98 -2.25
CA PHE A 232 2.12 -3.88 -2.84
C PHE A 232 2.97 -3.16 -3.88
N HIS A 233 2.33 -2.43 -4.78
CA HIS A 233 3.00 -1.75 -5.88
C HIS A 233 4.03 -0.71 -5.40
N HIS A 234 3.70 0.07 -4.38
CA HIS A 234 4.62 1.06 -3.80
C HIS A 234 5.82 0.42 -3.09
N GLU A 235 5.63 -0.76 -2.51
CA GLU A 235 6.69 -1.51 -1.84
C GLU A 235 7.60 -2.24 -2.84
N PHE A 236 7.02 -2.82 -3.90
CA PHE A 236 7.72 -3.63 -4.90
C PHE A 236 7.53 -3.07 -6.32
N PRO A 237 7.97 -1.83 -6.61
CA PRO A 237 7.62 -1.13 -7.84
C PRO A 237 8.12 -1.82 -9.11
N SER A 238 9.22 -2.57 -9.03
CA SER A 238 9.80 -3.30 -10.16
C SER A 238 9.20 -4.69 -10.41
N ASP A 239 8.26 -5.16 -9.58
CA ASP A 239 7.48 -6.37 -9.89
C ASP A 239 6.53 -6.05 -11.04
N TYR A 240 6.43 -6.94 -12.03
CA TYR A 240 5.48 -6.74 -13.12
C TYR A 240 4.03 -6.94 -12.68
N ARG A 241 3.79 -7.46 -11.48
CA ARG A 241 2.46 -7.70 -10.91
C ARG A 241 2.15 -6.57 -9.93
N ASN A 242 0.90 -6.16 -9.87
CA ASN A 242 0.41 -5.44 -8.68
C ASN A 242 -0.26 -6.42 -7.71
N ALA A 243 -0.81 -7.52 -8.24
CA ALA A 243 -1.42 -8.55 -7.42
C ALA A 243 -0.59 -9.84 -7.38
N THR A 244 -0.04 -10.14 -6.20
CA THR A 244 0.89 -11.26 -5.99
C THR A 244 0.28 -12.64 -6.13
N LYS A 245 -0.98 -12.82 -5.73
CA LYS A 245 -1.67 -14.11 -5.79
C LYS A 245 -2.25 -14.34 -7.19
N TRP A 246 -2.32 -15.60 -7.61
CA TRP A 246 -2.76 -15.95 -8.96
C TRP A 246 -4.23 -15.56 -9.23
N TYR A 247 -5.08 -15.68 -8.20
CA TYR A 247 -6.52 -15.39 -8.27
C TYR A 247 -6.89 -13.92 -8.04
N GLN A 248 -5.94 -13.09 -7.58
CA GLN A 248 -6.21 -11.66 -7.42
C GLN A 248 -6.30 -10.99 -8.80
N TYR A 249 -7.34 -10.18 -8.96
CA TYR A 249 -7.69 -9.53 -10.21
C TYR A 249 -6.61 -8.54 -10.65
N ASP A 250 -5.85 -8.93 -11.66
CA ASP A 250 -4.82 -8.12 -12.30
C ASP A 250 -4.74 -8.58 -13.76
N PRO A 251 -5.67 -8.12 -14.61
CA PRO A 251 -5.70 -8.50 -16.02
C PRO A 251 -4.39 -8.13 -16.73
N THR A 252 -3.75 -7.03 -16.34
CA THR A 252 -2.46 -6.60 -16.91
C THR A 252 -1.36 -7.63 -16.64
N LYS A 253 -1.29 -8.22 -15.44
CA LYS A 253 -0.38 -9.33 -15.14
C LYS A 253 -0.61 -10.53 -16.07
N TRP A 254 -1.87 -10.91 -16.29
CA TRP A 254 -2.18 -12.07 -17.12
C TRP A 254 -1.83 -11.82 -18.59
N VAL A 255 -2.10 -10.62 -19.09
CA VAL A 255 -1.76 -10.22 -20.47
C VAL A 255 -0.25 -10.15 -20.67
N ILE A 256 0.52 -9.59 -19.72
CA ILE A 256 2.00 -9.58 -19.79
C ILE A 256 2.54 -11.02 -19.82
N ARG A 257 2.01 -11.91 -18.98
CA ARG A 257 2.41 -13.34 -19.00
C ARG A 257 2.08 -14.05 -20.30
N MET A 258 0.96 -13.72 -20.93
CA MET A 258 0.64 -14.21 -22.27
C MET A 258 1.63 -13.68 -23.31
N TRP A 259 1.99 -12.40 -23.28
CA TRP A 259 3.00 -11.84 -24.19
C TRP A 259 4.38 -12.43 -23.97
N GLU A 260 4.74 -12.75 -22.73
CA GLU A 260 5.99 -13.43 -22.41
C GLU A 260 6.03 -14.83 -23.02
N TYR A 261 4.94 -15.59 -22.90
CA TYR A 261 4.80 -16.89 -23.54
C TYR A 261 4.90 -16.81 -25.08
N LEU A 262 4.38 -15.73 -25.68
CA LEU A 262 4.45 -15.47 -27.12
C LEU A 262 5.79 -14.86 -27.58
N GLY A 263 6.74 -14.60 -26.66
CA GLY A 263 8.03 -13.96 -26.96
C GLY A 263 7.93 -12.46 -27.30
N LEU A 264 6.78 -11.83 -27.07
CA LEU A 264 6.57 -10.39 -27.27
C LEU A 264 7.07 -9.55 -26.08
N ALA A 265 7.06 -10.15 -24.88
CA ALA A 265 7.65 -9.63 -23.66
C ALA A 265 8.77 -10.56 -23.17
N TYR A 266 9.78 -10.03 -22.50
CA TYR A 266 10.92 -10.79 -21.97
C TYR A 266 11.53 -10.04 -20.78
N ASP A 267 12.48 -10.66 -20.07
CA ASP A 267 13.08 -10.12 -18.84
C ASP A 267 12.02 -9.68 -17.80
N VAL A 268 10.94 -10.46 -17.66
CA VAL A 268 9.80 -10.15 -16.78
C VAL A 268 10.21 -10.31 -15.31
N ARG A 269 10.27 -9.19 -14.58
CA ARG A 269 10.78 -9.11 -13.22
C ARG A 269 9.73 -9.46 -12.19
N ARG A 270 10.09 -10.34 -11.25
CA ARG A 270 9.23 -10.78 -10.16
C ARG A 270 10.06 -10.93 -8.88
N PHE A 271 9.57 -10.40 -7.76
CA PHE A 271 10.21 -10.66 -6.46
C PHE A 271 9.96 -12.09 -6.00
N HIS A 272 10.97 -12.65 -5.32
CA HIS A 272 10.86 -13.99 -4.74
C HIS A 272 9.69 -14.03 -3.75
N PRO A 273 8.85 -15.09 -3.76
CA PRO A 273 7.69 -15.17 -2.85
C PRO A 273 8.05 -15.01 -1.37
N GLU A 274 9.25 -15.45 -0.97
CA GLU A 274 9.73 -15.28 0.41
C GLU A 274 9.97 -13.82 0.77
N GLU A 275 10.53 -12.99 -0.12
CA GLU A 275 10.73 -11.56 0.16
C GLU A 275 9.39 -10.83 0.37
N VAL A 276 8.40 -11.17 -0.46
CA VAL A 276 7.02 -10.69 -0.31
C VAL A 276 6.42 -11.13 1.03
N GLN A 277 6.70 -12.37 1.47
CA GLN A 277 6.21 -12.88 2.75
C GLN A 277 6.93 -12.27 3.95
N LYS A 278 8.26 -12.12 3.89
CA LYS A 278 9.06 -11.43 4.91
C LYS A 278 8.51 -10.04 5.17
N ARG A 279 8.27 -9.25 4.11
CA ARG A 279 7.73 -7.90 4.28
C ARG A 279 6.34 -7.87 4.90
N ARG A 280 5.43 -8.77 4.49
CA ARG A 280 4.11 -8.91 5.14
C ARG A 280 4.21 -9.25 6.62
N LEU A 281 5.15 -10.11 7.01
CA LEU A 281 5.35 -10.49 8.41
C LEU A 281 5.91 -9.33 9.22
N GLN A 282 6.90 -8.61 8.68
CA GLN A 282 7.44 -7.40 9.29
C GLN A 282 6.34 -6.35 9.53
N GLN A 283 5.49 -6.09 8.52
CA GLN A 283 4.38 -5.15 8.66
C GLN A 283 3.38 -5.58 9.74
N LYS A 284 3.01 -6.86 9.79
CA LYS A 284 2.15 -7.40 10.87
C LYS A 284 2.79 -7.26 12.24
N HIS A 285 4.09 -7.50 12.35
CA HIS A 285 4.84 -7.33 13.59
C HIS A 285 4.78 -5.87 14.06
N THR A 286 5.00 -4.90 13.16
CA THR A 286 4.87 -3.47 13.47
C THR A 286 3.47 -3.12 13.97
N MET A 287 2.41 -3.60 13.29
CA MET A 287 1.02 -3.32 13.70
C MET A 287 0.69 -3.95 15.06
N LEU A 288 1.12 -5.20 15.30
CA LEU A 288 0.92 -5.87 16.58
C LEU A 288 1.70 -5.20 17.71
N ALA A 289 2.92 -4.72 17.45
CA ALA A 289 3.72 -3.98 18.42
C ALA A 289 3.05 -2.65 18.80
N GLU A 290 2.49 -1.93 17.83
CA GLU A 290 1.73 -0.71 18.09
C GLU A 290 0.46 -0.98 18.92
N GLU A 291 -0.30 -2.02 18.58
CA GLU A 291 -1.47 -2.43 19.36
C GLU A 291 -1.07 -2.85 20.78
N ALA A 292 -0.02 -3.66 20.92
CA ALA A 292 0.50 -4.08 22.21
C ALA A 292 0.93 -2.87 23.05
N SER A 293 1.55 -1.83 22.47
CA SER A 293 1.99 -0.63 23.20
C SER A 293 0.84 0.16 23.87
N LYS A 294 -0.41 -0.07 23.46
CA LYS A 294 -1.60 0.58 24.02
C LYS A 294 -2.15 -0.16 25.25
N LEU A 295 -1.60 -1.34 25.56
CA LEU A 295 -2.02 -2.18 26.68
C LEU A 295 -1.03 -2.06 27.85
N ASP A 296 -1.54 -2.27 29.06
CA ASP A 296 -0.70 -2.36 30.26
C ASP A 296 -0.11 -3.77 30.39
N TRP A 297 1.20 -3.87 30.22
CA TRP A 297 1.98 -5.09 30.40
C TRP A 297 2.77 -5.11 31.71
N GLY A 298 2.54 -4.11 32.57
CA GLY A 298 3.29 -3.86 33.78
C GLY A 298 4.70 -3.34 33.54
N ILE A 299 5.46 -3.22 34.62
CA ILE A 299 6.84 -2.75 34.57
C ILE A 299 7.70 -3.85 33.93
N PRO A 300 8.51 -3.54 32.89
CA PRO A 300 9.38 -4.51 32.27
C PRO A 300 10.45 -4.97 33.28
N PRO A 301 10.84 -6.26 33.30
CA PRO A 301 11.77 -6.79 34.29
C PRO A 301 13.10 -6.03 34.37
N SER A 302 13.57 -5.47 33.25
CA SER A 302 14.80 -4.67 33.16
C SER A 302 14.75 -3.34 33.92
N ARG A 303 13.56 -2.85 34.30
CA ARG A 303 13.37 -1.61 35.06
C ARG A 303 12.95 -1.85 36.51
N LEU A 304 12.84 -3.11 36.94
CA LEU A 304 12.46 -3.41 38.31
C LEU A 304 13.64 -3.17 39.26
N PRO A 305 13.39 -2.64 40.46
CA PRO A 305 14.40 -2.61 41.50
C PRO A 305 14.81 -4.04 41.86
N VAL A 306 16.08 -4.22 42.24
CA VAL A 306 16.61 -5.50 42.68
C VAL A 306 16.59 -5.53 44.21
N LEU A 307 15.93 -6.52 44.79
CA LEU A 307 15.89 -6.78 46.24
C LEU A 307 16.75 -8.00 46.56
N GLU A 308 17.40 -8.02 47.73
CA GLU A 308 17.93 -9.28 48.27
C GLU A 308 16.78 -10.19 48.74
N TRP A 309 17.04 -11.49 48.85
CA TRP A 309 16.01 -12.45 49.28
C TRP A 309 15.47 -12.14 50.67
N GLU A 310 16.37 -11.79 51.61
CA GLU A 310 15.99 -11.42 52.98
C GLU A 310 15.12 -10.16 53.00
N GLU A 311 15.42 -9.20 52.14
CA GLU A 311 14.65 -7.95 52.03
C GLU A 311 13.25 -8.20 51.47
N TYR A 312 13.13 -9.09 50.47
CA TYR A 312 11.83 -9.54 49.95
C TYR A 312 10.97 -10.19 51.06
N VAL A 313 11.55 -11.12 51.82
CA VAL A 313 10.83 -11.82 52.91
C VAL A 313 10.41 -10.84 54.00
N GLU A 314 11.30 -9.93 54.41
CA GLU A 314 10.99 -8.92 55.43
C GLU A 314 9.84 -8.01 54.99
N GLN A 315 9.84 -7.55 53.73
CA GLN A 315 8.77 -6.72 53.18
C GLN A 315 7.43 -7.47 53.12
N ALA A 316 7.44 -8.78 52.84
CA ALA A 316 6.24 -9.61 52.81
C ALA A 316 5.64 -9.85 54.21
N GLU A 317 6.48 -9.99 55.24
CA GLU A 317 6.04 -10.28 56.62
C GLU A 317 5.58 -9.03 57.38
N LYS A 318 6.28 -7.90 57.23
CA LYS A 318 6.03 -6.68 58.03
C LYS A 318 5.06 -5.68 57.37
N GLY A 319 4.86 -5.77 56.06
CA GLY A 319 4.25 -4.71 55.27
C GLY A 319 2.73 -4.74 55.12
N GLY A 320 2.03 -5.78 55.61
CA GLY A 320 0.60 -5.97 55.32
C GLY A 320 0.27 -6.19 53.83
N ARG A 321 1.32 -6.38 53.00
CA ARG A 321 1.25 -6.61 51.55
C ARG A 321 1.37 -8.09 51.25
N CYS A 322 0.60 -8.56 50.27
CA CYS A 322 0.65 -9.93 49.76
C CYS A 322 1.72 -10.00 48.66
N LEU A 323 2.99 -10.15 49.03
CA LEU A 323 4.10 -10.25 48.09
C LEU A 323 4.46 -11.71 47.79
N ILE A 324 4.47 -12.08 46.50
CA ILE A 324 4.84 -13.42 46.04
C ILE A 324 5.97 -13.34 45.01
N ALA A 325 6.95 -14.24 45.11
CA ALA A 325 8.01 -14.36 44.12
C ALA A 325 7.62 -15.43 43.08
N ILE A 326 7.68 -15.10 41.80
CA ILE A 326 7.48 -16.05 40.69
C ILE A 326 8.55 -15.77 39.65
N ALA A 327 9.34 -16.80 39.30
CA ALA A 327 10.48 -16.75 38.38
C ALA A 327 11.45 -15.61 38.70
N GLY A 328 11.79 -15.44 39.98
CA GLY A 328 12.71 -14.38 40.44
C GLY A 328 12.12 -12.95 40.42
N ILE A 329 10.83 -12.79 40.08
CA ILE A 329 10.14 -11.49 40.08
C ILE A 329 9.15 -11.44 41.25
N VAL A 330 9.23 -10.37 42.04
CA VAL A 330 8.30 -10.08 43.14
C VAL A 330 7.07 -9.39 42.58
N HIS A 331 5.90 -9.92 42.92
CA HIS A 331 4.61 -9.38 42.55
C HIS A 331 3.84 -8.98 43.80
N ASP A 332 3.27 -7.77 43.78
CA ASP A 332 2.33 -7.32 44.81
C ASP A 332 0.91 -7.67 44.40
N VAL A 333 0.40 -8.76 44.98
CA VAL A 333 -0.95 -9.24 44.73
C VAL A 333 -1.92 -8.85 45.85
N THR A 334 -1.61 -7.83 46.65
CA THR A 334 -2.42 -7.42 47.81
C THR A 334 -3.89 -7.18 47.42
N ASP A 335 -4.12 -6.34 46.41
CA ASP A 335 -5.47 -6.01 45.96
C ASP A 335 -6.15 -7.18 45.24
N PHE A 336 -5.39 -7.90 44.42
CA PHE A 336 -5.88 -9.06 43.68
C PHE A 336 -6.21 -10.27 44.57
N SER A 337 -5.59 -10.38 45.75
CA SER A 337 -5.75 -11.54 46.65
C SER A 337 -7.20 -11.83 47.04
N LYS A 338 -8.04 -10.80 47.09
CA LYS A 338 -9.47 -10.89 47.43
C LYS A 338 -10.33 -11.44 46.30
N SER A 339 -9.89 -11.28 45.06
CA SER A 339 -10.60 -11.69 43.84
C SER A 339 -9.93 -12.88 43.13
N HIS A 340 -8.86 -13.44 43.70
CA HIS A 340 -8.16 -14.59 43.14
C HIS A 340 -9.11 -15.80 43.00
N PRO A 341 -9.26 -16.39 41.79
CA PRO A 341 -10.20 -17.48 41.56
C PRO A 341 -9.93 -18.76 42.38
N GLY A 342 -8.67 -19.03 42.71
CA GLY A 342 -8.28 -20.15 43.59
C GLY A 342 -8.52 -19.88 45.08
N GLY A 343 -9.07 -18.72 45.43
CA GLY A 343 -9.34 -18.29 46.79
C GLY A 343 -8.14 -17.66 47.51
N LEU A 344 -8.44 -16.87 48.54
CA LEU A 344 -7.46 -16.12 49.34
C LEU A 344 -6.51 -17.03 50.14
N LEU A 345 -7.00 -18.17 50.62
CA LEU A 345 -6.22 -19.09 51.46
C LEU A 345 -5.02 -19.69 50.70
N MET A 346 -5.18 -19.97 49.41
CA MET A 346 -4.11 -20.49 48.58
C MET A 346 -2.98 -19.48 48.43
N LEU A 347 -3.30 -18.20 48.20
CA LEU A 347 -2.29 -17.14 48.10
C LEU A 347 -1.58 -16.90 49.44
N ARG A 348 -2.30 -16.89 50.56
CA ARG A 348 -1.70 -16.70 51.89
C ARG A 348 -0.62 -17.75 52.22
N SER A 349 -0.75 -18.97 51.70
CA SER A 349 0.22 -20.04 51.96
C SER A 349 1.59 -19.81 51.30
N VAL A 350 1.65 -18.94 50.29
CA VAL A 350 2.83 -18.64 49.46
C VAL A 350 3.33 -17.20 49.57
N VAL A 351 2.74 -16.37 50.46
CA VAL A 351 3.27 -15.04 50.77
C VAL A 351 4.68 -15.16 51.36
N GLY A 352 5.61 -14.34 50.88
CA GLY A 352 7.02 -14.36 51.29
C GLY A 352 7.80 -15.58 50.77
N LYS A 353 7.25 -16.35 49.83
CA LYS A 353 7.89 -17.55 49.25
C LYS A 353 7.98 -17.48 47.73
N ASP A 354 8.80 -18.36 47.18
CA ASP A 354 8.82 -18.64 45.75
C ASP A 354 7.64 -19.55 45.38
N ALA A 355 6.68 -18.99 44.63
CA ALA A 355 5.49 -19.66 44.13
C ALA A 355 5.65 -20.16 42.67
N THR A 356 6.86 -20.14 42.09
CA THR A 356 7.11 -20.51 40.69
C THR A 356 6.56 -21.87 40.33
N ALA A 357 6.87 -22.89 41.14
CA ALA A 357 6.40 -24.26 40.89
C ALA A 357 4.88 -24.35 40.98
N ALA A 358 4.26 -23.69 41.96
CA ALA A 358 2.81 -23.69 42.13
C ALA A 358 2.10 -22.99 40.94
N PHE A 359 2.71 -21.94 40.39
CA PHE A 359 2.15 -21.14 39.31
C PHE A 359 2.33 -21.75 37.91
N ASN A 360 3.47 -22.40 37.65
CA ASN A 360 3.88 -22.93 36.34
C ASN A 360 3.60 -24.44 36.15
N GLY A 361 2.62 -25.01 36.86
CA GLY A 361 2.17 -26.40 36.59
C GLY A 361 2.64 -27.47 37.57
N GLY A 362 3.34 -27.12 38.65
CA GLY A 362 3.58 -28.04 39.78
C GLY A 362 2.32 -28.30 40.62
N VAL A 363 1.33 -27.40 40.56
CA VAL A 363 -0.01 -27.59 41.13
C VAL A 363 -1.07 -27.19 40.11
N TYR A 364 -0.94 -26.00 39.51
CA TYR A 364 -1.84 -25.52 38.47
C TYR A 364 -1.04 -24.81 37.38
N SER A 365 -1.26 -25.16 36.12
CA SER A 365 -0.65 -24.46 34.99
C SER A 365 -1.52 -23.27 34.64
N HIS A 366 -1.14 -22.09 35.12
CA HIS A 366 -1.92 -20.87 34.92
C HIS A 366 -2.06 -20.50 33.44
N SER A 367 -3.20 -19.91 33.08
CA SER A 367 -3.49 -19.51 31.70
C SER A 367 -2.63 -18.31 31.28
N ARG A 368 -2.46 -18.09 29.97
CA ARG A 368 -1.75 -16.91 29.45
C ARG A 368 -2.31 -15.58 29.98
N VAL A 369 -3.62 -15.51 30.21
CA VAL A 369 -4.27 -14.32 30.80
C VAL A 369 -3.83 -14.11 32.24
N ALA A 370 -3.70 -15.18 33.04
CA ALA A 370 -3.18 -15.08 34.40
C ALA A 370 -1.71 -14.64 34.42
N HIS A 371 -0.89 -15.07 33.46
CA HIS A 371 0.48 -14.55 33.29
C HIS A 371 0.49 -13.05 32.94
N ASN A 372 -0.40 -12.61 32.04
CA ASN A 372 -0.51 -11.19 31.68
C ASN A 372 -0.95 -10.33 32.88
N LEU A 373 -1.94 -10.79 33.64
CA LEU A 373 -2.39 -10.09 34.84
C LEU A 373 -1.30 -10.07 35.92
N LEU A 374 -0.58 -11.18 36.11
CA LEU A 374 0.55 -11.22 37.03
C LEU A 374 1.63 -10.19 36.66
N ALA A 375 1.90 -10.02 35.36
CA ALA A 375 2.88 -9.04 34.88
C ALA A 375 2.55 -7.60 35.28
N THR A 376 1.28 -7.21 35.38
CA THR A 376 0.88 -5.85 35.82
C THR A 376 1.10 -5.61 37.31
N MET A 377 1.40 -6.66 38.09
CA MET A 377 1.60 -6.61 39.54
C MET A 377 3.07 -6.65 39.96
N ARG A 378 4.02 -6.55 39.02
CA ARG A 378 5.46 -6.59 39.32
C ARG A 378 5.91 -5.36 40.11
N VAL A 379 6.71 -5.60 41.15
CA VAL A 379 7.25 -4.53 42.01
C VAL A 379 8.76 -4.59 42.19
N ALA A 380 9.38 -5.76 42.05
CA ALA A 380 10.84 -5.92 42.16
C ALA A 380 11.32 -7.23 41.50
N SER A 381 12.64 -7.37 41.37
CA SER A 381 13.32 -8.64 41.05
C SER A 381 14.15 -9.09 42.25
N VAL A 382 14.25 -10.38 42.52
CA VAL A 382 15.04 -10.91 43.64
C VAL A 382 16.43 -11.32 43.16
N ARG A 383 17.47 -10.82 43.84
CA ARG A 383 18.86 -11.14 43.56
C ARG A 383 19.11 -12.62 43.85
N GLY A 384 19.63 -13.35 42.87
CA GLY A 384 19.93 -14.78 42.99
C GLY A 384 18.69 -15.70 43.03
N GLY A 385 17.47 -15.17 42.92
CA GLY A 385 16.24 -15.98 42.83
C GLY A 385 16.21 -16.76 41.52
N CYS A 386 16.15 -18.10 41.63
CA CYS A 386 16.18 -19.11 40.57
C CYS A 386 16.45 -18.58 39.15
N GLU A 387 17.74 -18.46 38.82
CA GLU A 387 18.29 -18.52 37.46
C GLU A 387 17.71 -17.54 36.42
N VAL A 388 17.91 -16.24 36.62
CA VAL A 388 17.87 -15.24 35.53
C VAL A 388 19.30 -14.86 35.07
N GLU A 389 20.27 -15.75 35.24
CA GLU A 389 21.55 -15.69 34.51
C GLU A 389 21.36 -16.06 33.04
N ILE A 390 20.34 -16.86 32.70
CA ILE A 390 20.03 -17.20 31.30
C ILE A 390 19.60 -15.94 30.53
N TRP A 391 18.91 -14.99 31.16
CA TRP A 391 18.49 -13.76 30.49
C TRP A 391 19.54 -12.65 30.54
N LYS A 392 20.50 -12.70 31.49
CA LYS A 392 21.70 -11.84 31.45
C LYS A 392 22.74 -12.33 30.46
N LYS A 393 22.92 -13.65 30.31
CA LYS A 393 23.73 -14.26 29.24
C LYS A 393 23.07 -14.14 27.88
N HIS A 394 21.74 -14.23 27.80
CA HIS A 394 21.03 -13.85 26.59
C HIS A 394 21.08 -12.36 26.35
N GLN A 395 21.03 -11.44 27.32
CA GLN A 395 21.26 -10.02 27.02
C GLN A 395 22.68 -9.70 26.56
N HIS A 396 23.70 -10.42 27.06
CA HIS A 396 25.07 -10.28 26.55
C HIS A 396 25.28 -10.93 25.18
N ASN A 397 24.43 -11.89 24.79
CA ASN A 397 24.43 -12.50 23.45
C ASN A 397 23.36 -11.92 22.51
N GLU A 398 22.34 -11.20 23.00
CA GLU A 398 21.23 -10.57 22.27
C GLU A 398 21.58 -9.11 21.92
N GLU A 399 22.55 -8.51 22.61
CA GLU A 399 23.27 -7.36 22.04
C GLU A 399 24.08 -7.77 20.78
N GLU A 400 24.34 -9.07 20.57
CA GLU A 400 24.89 -9.62 19.31
C GLU A 400 23.87 -10.38 18.42
N GLU A 401 22.69 -10.75 18.94
CA GLU A 401 21.61 -11.41 18.19
C GLU A 401 20.30 -10.61 18.17
N THR A 402 20.41 -9.29 18.02
CA THR A 402 19.34 -8.58 17.31
C THR A 402 19.32 -9.10 15.87
N SER A 403 18.40 -10.03 15.61
CA SER A 403 18.02 -10.42 14.25
C SER A 403 17.95 -9.16 13.38
N PRO A 404 18.59 -9.12 12.20
CA PRO A 404 18.47 -8.01 11.27
C PRO A 404 17.07 -8.06 10.65
N MET A 405 16.05 -7.73 11.43
CA MET A 405 14.74 -7.38 10.93
C MET A 405 14.46 -5.94 11.31
N CYS A 406 15.02 -5.07 10.47
CA CYS A 406 14.79 -3.62 10.36
C CYS A 406 15.33 -2.74 11.49
N GLN A 407 16.57 -2.26 11.27
CA GLN A 407 16.84 -0.82 11.33
C GLN A 407 16.17 -0.11 10.15
#